data_AF-A0A2E0PWU0-F1
#
_entry.id   AF-A0A2E0PWU0-F1
#
_cell.length_a   1.000
_cell.length_b   1.000
_cell.length_c   1.000
_cell.angle_alpha   90.00
_cell.angle_beta   90.00
_cell.angle_gamma   90.00
#
_symmetry.space_group_name_H-M   'P 1'
#
loop_
_entity.id
_entity.type
_entity.pdbx_description
1 polymer ?
#
loop_
_entity_poly.entity_id
_entity_poly.type
_entity_poly.pdbx_seq_one_letter_code
_entity_poly.pdbx_strand_id
1 'polypeptide(L)' 'MNSRLSTPDQSLESDIVRVLEHRYGDGLIYLPQHQPEGLFKIAKSEGFIDSEGYLTRKGRNLIAKYQFTD' A
#
# COMPACT_ATOMS: atom_id res chain seq x y z
N MET A 1 -9.78 -11.77 -23.94
CA MET A 1 -9.07 -10.58 -23.45
C MET A 1 -10.09 -9.68 -22.78
N ASN A 2 -10.27 -9.79 -21.45
CA ASN A 2 -11.21 -8.93 -20.73
C ASN A 2 -10.38 -7.98 -19.87
N SER A 3 -10.16 -6.78 -20.41
CA SER A 3 -9.58 -5.66 -19.67
C SER A 3 -10.53 -5.28 -18.54
N ARG A 4 -10.25 -5.75 -17.32
CA ARG A 4 -10.90 -5.25 -16.11
C ARG A 4 -10.58 -3.77 -16.02
N LEU A 5 -11.59 -2.93 -16.22
CA LEU A 5 -11.52 -1.51 -15.89
C LEU A 5 -11.36 -1.44 -14.37
N SER A 6 -10.13 -1.33 -13.89
CA SER A 6 -9.85 -1.00 -12.50
C SER A 6 -10.50 0.35 -12.23
N THR A 7 -11.44 0.42 -11.28
CA THR A 7 -11.94 1.73 -10.83
C THR A 7 -10.76 2.56 -10.33
N PRO A 8 -10.81 3.90 -10.42
CA PRO A 8 -9.70 4.76 -9.99
C PRO A 8 -9.21 4.45 -8.57
N ASP A 9 -10.15 4.14 -7.68
CA ASP A 9 -9.88 3.72 -6.30
C ASP A 9 -9.15 2.38 -6.22
N GLN A 10 -9.49 1.40 -7.07
CA GLN A 10 -8.75 0.14 -7.13
C GLN A 10 -7.34 0.31 -7.68
N SER A 11 -7.13 1.24 -8.63
CA SER A 11 -5.79 1.57 -9.12
C SER A 11 -4.94 2.18 -8.01
N LEU A 12 -5.50 3.14 -7.26
CA LEU A 12 -4.81 3.78 -6.14
C LEU A 12 -4.52 2.79 -5.01
N GLU A 13 -5.48 1.93 -4.62
CA GLU A 13 -5.26 0.89 -3.62
C GLU A 13 -4.15 -0.09 -4.06
N SER A 14 -4.11 -0.47 -5.34
CA SER A 14 -3.05 -1.33 -5.89
C SER A 14 -1.67 -0.66 -5.80
N ASP A 15 -1.59 0.64 -6.10
CA ASP A 15 -0.36 1.41 -6.01
C ASP A 15 0.10 1.60 -4.55
N ILE A 16 -0.84 1.78 -3.62
CA ILE A 16 -0.55 1.79 -2.18
C ILE A 16 -0.04 0.43 -1.71
N VAL A 17 -0.65 -0.68 -2.14
CA VAL A 17 -0.19 -2.03 -1.77
C VAL A 17 1.27 -2.25 -2.15
N ARG A 18 1.68 -1.82 -3.34
CA ARG A 18 3.10 -1.89 -3.76
C ARG A 18 4.03 -1.17 -2.81
N VAL A 19 3.63 -0.05 -2.22
CA VAL A 19 4.40 0.64 -1.17
C VAL A 19 4.43 -0.19 0.11
N LEU A 20 3.28 -0.74 0.54
CA LEU A 20 3.18 -1.55 1.76
C LEU A 20 3.91 -2.90 1.69
N GLU A 21 4.20 -3.39 0.48
CA GLU A 21 4.99 -4.60 0.26
C GLU A 21 6.48 -4.39 0.53
N HIS A 22 6.98 -3.15 0.52
CA HIS A 22 8.35 -2.81 0.92
C HIS A 22 8.49 -2.76 2.46
N ARG A 23 7.88 -3.73 3.13
CA ARG A 23 7.99 -3.95 4.58
C ARG A 23 9.07 -4.97 4.86
N TYR A 24 9.85 -4.74 5.90
CA TYR A 24 10.80 -5.72 6.40
C TYR A 24 10.21 -6.39 7.64
N GLY A 25 10.88 -7.42 8.17
CA GLY A 25 10.35 -8.32 9.21
C GLY A 25 9.91 -7.65 10.53
N ASP A 26 10.19 -6.36 10.70
CA ASP A 26 9.78 -5.51 11.83
C ASP A 26 8.44 -4.79 11.61
N GLY A 27 7.87 -4.85 10.40
CA GLY A 27 6.62 -4.18 10.05
C GLY A 27 6.77 -2.68 9.72
N LEU A 28 8.00 -2.17 9.65
CA LEU A 28 8.29 -0.82 9.19
C LEU A 28 8.27 -0.77 7.64
N ILE A 29 7.60 0.24 7.09
CA ILE A 29 7.59 0.49 5.65
C ILE A 29 8.76 1.39 5.29
N TYR A 30 9.69 0.88 4.49
CA TYR A 30 10.82 1.66 4.01
C TYR A 30 10.49 2.18 2.61
N LEU A 31 10.43 3.49 2.46
CA LEU A 31 10.33 4.09 1.13
C LEU A 31 11.71 4.04 0.47
N PRO A 32 11.87 3.38 -0.69
CA PRO A 32 13.10 3.47 -1.46
C PRO A 32 13.37 4.93 -1.83
N GLN A 33 14.63 5.36 -1.78
CA GLN A 33 15.05 6.76 -1.98
C GLN A 33 14.61 7.37 -3.33
N HIS A 34 14.22 6.54 -4.30
CA HIS A 34 13.77 6.93 -5.63
C HIS A 34 12.27 6.72 -5.89
N GLN A 35 11.49 6.31 -4.89
CA GLN A 35 10.04 6.20 -5.03
C GLN A 35 9.33 7.53 -4.75
N PRO A 36 8.22 7.81 -5.45
CA PRO A 36 7.45 9.03 -5.24
C PRO A 36 6.85 9.05 -3.83
N GLU A 37 7.28 10.02 -3.03
CA GLU A 37 6.80 10.26 -1.66
C GLU A 37 5.27 10.43 -1.56
N GLY A 38 4.61 10.79 -2.68
CA GLY A 38 3.17 10.99 -2.76
C GLY A 38 2.36 9.78 -2.31
N LEU A 39 2.71 8.57 -2.75
CA LEU A 39 1.97 7.35 -2.36
C LEU A 39 2.17 7.02 -0.88
N PHE A 40 3.36 7.27 -0.33
CA PHE A 40 3.63 7.10 1.09
C PHE A 40 2.80 8.07 1.95
N LYS A 41 2.75 9.35 1.54
CA LYS A 41 1.91 10.38 2.17
C LYS A 41 0.44 10.01 2.12
N ILE A 42 -0.05 9.50 0.99
CA ILE A 42 -1.43 9.02 0.86
C ILE A 42 -1.67 7.82 1.78
N ALA A 43 -0.79 6.82 1.78
CA ALA A 43 -0.91 5.65 2.63
C ALA A 43 -0.98 6.00 4.13
N LYS A 44 -0.22 7.01 4.54
CA LYS A 44 -0.23 7.58 5.89
C LYS A 44 -1.52 8.36 6.18
N SER A 45 -1.95 9.23 5.27
CA SER A 45 -3.20 10.00 5.40
C SER A 45 -4.43 9.10 5.49
N GLU A 46 -4.42 8.00 4.74
CA GLU A 46 -5.47 6.99 4.73
C GLU A 46 -5.38 6.01 5.92
N GLY A 47 -4.35 6.11 6.76
CA GLY A 47 -4.19 5.27 7.95
C GLY A 47 -3.80 3.82 7.67
N PHE A 48 -3.25 3.52 6.50
CA PHE A 48 -2.61 2.22 6.23
C PHE A 48 -1.25 2.12 6.92
N ILE A 49 -0.60 3.26 7.12
CA ILE A 49 0.67 3.44 7.83
C ILE A 49 0.44 4.45 8.95
N ASP A 50 1.09 4.28 10.10
CA ASP A 50 1.03 5.25 11.20
C ASP A 50 1.99 6.45 11.04
N SER A 51 2.08 7.27 12.08
CA SER A 51 2.96 8.45 12.09
C SER A 51 4.44 8.11 11.95
N GLU A 52 4.86 6.94 12.40
CA GLU A 52 6.25 6.51 12.47
C GLU A 52 6.67 5.65 11.27
N GLY A 53 5.70 5.20 10.45
CA GLY A 53 5.96 4.41 9.26
C GLY A 53 5.58 2.94 9.40
N TYR A 54 4.96 2.53 10.51
CA TYR A 54 4.59 1.13 10.74
C TYR A 54 3.23 0.78 10.17
N LEU A 55 3.11 -0.48 9.75
CA LEU A 55 1.90 -1.02 9.17
C LEU A 55 0.77 -1.13 10.21
N THR A 56 -0.37 -0.51 9.91
CA THR A 56 -1.56 -0.60 10.77
C THR A 56 -2.38 -1.87 10.48
N ARG A 57 -3.42 -2.12 11.28
CA ARG A 57 -4.40 -3.17 10.97
C ARG A 57 -5.09 -2.94 9.63
N LYS A 58 -5.41 -1.68 9.29
CA LYS A 58 -6.02 -1.32 7.99
C LYS A 58 -5.08 -1.68 6.84
N GLY A 59 -3.79 -1.36 6.97
CA GLY A 59 -2.74 -1.70 6.00
C GLY A 59 -2.61 -3.22 5.78
N ARG A 60 -2.53 -4.00 6.87
CA ARG A 60 -2.49 -5.48 6.78
C ARG A 60 -3.69 -6.07 6.04
N ASN A 61 -4.89 -5.56 6.31
CA ASN A 61 -6.10 -6.03 5.64
C ASN A 61 -6.10 -5.70 4.14
N LEU A 62 -5.57 -4.52 3.76
CA LEU A 62 -5.43 -4.14 2.36
C LEU A 62 -4.47 -5.09 1.64
N ILE A 63 -3.30 -5.37 2.21
CA ILE A 63 -2.35 -6.34 1.63
C ILE A 63 -3.02 -7.71 1.47
N ALA A 64 -3.70 -8.21 2.50
CA ALA A 64 -4.39 -9.50 2.43
C ALA A 64 -5.42 -9.54 1.29
N LYS A 65 -6.25 -8.50 1.13
CA LYS A 65 -7.22 -8.39 0.03
C LYS A 65 -6.57 -8.59 -1.34
N TYR A 66 -5.38 -8.03 -1.55
CA TYR A 66 -4.66 -8.11 -2.83
C TYR A 66 -3.86 -9.41 -3.00
N GLN A 67 -3.36 -10.01 -1.92
CA GLN A 67 -2.67 -11.31 -1.99
C GLN A 67 -3.59 -12.49 -2.34
N PHE A 68 -4.90 -12.39 -2.08
CA PHE A 68 -5.89 -13.40 -2.46
C PHE A 68 -6.55 -13.15 -3.82
N THR A 69 -6.12 -12.10 -4.54
CA THR A 69 -6.72 -11.71 -5.83
C THR A 69 -5.85 -12.13 -7.03
N ASP A 70 -4.61 -12.60 -6.81
CA ASP A 70 -3.71 -13.21 -7.81
C ASP A 70 -3.93 -14.72 -7.96
#